data_AF-A0A965UTF7-F1
#
_entry.id   AF-A0A965UTF7-F1
#
_cell.length_a   1.000
_cell.length_b   1.000
_cell.length_c   1.000
_cell.angle_alpha   90.00
_cell.angle_beta   90.00
_cell.angle_gamma   90.00
#
_symmetry.space_group_name_H-M   'P 1'
#
loop_
_entity.id
_entity.type
_entity.pdbx_description
1 polymer ?
#
loop_
_entity_poly.entity_id
_entity_poly.type
_entity_poly.pdbx_seq_one_letter_code
_entity_poly.pdbx_strand_id
1 'polypeptide(L)'
;MSYNSPFTGNVIQPVDVSYRSISLTANTQLEWPINGNATDNFAARIMQVTPSASNLSLAMPPGNQVSVGQDALILNSGAYTFTVKTYGFAGTIVSIAPGEAKYIYLTSTSTTVGVWGVIAFGVGTSSPDANALAGLGLVASGTTLNQSHPLSGISAGSTFSASQRAQTVVWSSGSGTVYLPSAAVVGDNWFTLFKNNGTGTVTVSVTGGDFIDGVSSVNFAPNESAFLISTGLGYVTVGYGQSTLFGFTALVKPVTSGTYNLTTQEISNTIQQYTGSLSGNVTAVYPQVVNLYVISNQTAANGYTFTITTGAVGGASVVIPAGNQVTLICDGVNFFNANTIQVGATNINLLNGSAASPSLNFLNESTTGIYRPGAGQFGLSILGTNRAILDSTGLAIDGTGTFTSGISGGTF
;
A
#
# COMPACT_ATOMS: atom_id res chain seq x y z
N MET A 1 -1.13 76.66 -26.26
CA MET A 1 -2.58 76.82 -26.03
C MET A 1 -2.87 76.25 -24.65
N SER A 2 -3.47 77.04 -23.74
CA SER A 2 -3.68 76.63 -22.34
C SER A 2 -4.90 75.72 -22.23
N TYR A 3 -4.81 74.63 -21.47
CA TYR A 3 -5.84 73.60 -21.29
C TYR A 3 -6.98 74.01 -20.33
N ASN A 4 -7.14 75.31 -20.05
CA ASN A 4 -8.19 75.84 -19.17
C ASN A 4 -9.42 76.27 -19.98
N SER A 5 -10.60 75.84 -19.53
CA SER A 5 -11.90 76.26 -20.05
C SER A 5 -12.06 77.79 -19.92
N PRO A 6 -12.41 78.53 -21.01
CA PRO A 6 -12.58 79.97 -20.96
C PRO A 6 -13.81 80.42 -20.15
N PHE A 7 -14.66 79.49 -19.70
CA PHE A 7 -15.88 79.78 -18.93
C PHE A 7 -15.78 79.41 -17.46
N THR A 8 -14.89 78.50 -17.09
CA THR A 8 -14.83 77.96 -15.72
C THR A 8 -13.44 77.98 -15.09
N GLY A 9 -12.38 78.30 -15.84
CA GLY A 9 -11.01 78.27 -15.33
C GLY A 9 -10.48 76.87 -15.00
N ASN A 10 -11.32 75.84 -15.11
CA ASN A 10 -10.97 74.44 -14.85
C ASN A 10 -10.40 73.79 -16.11
N VAL A 11 -9.56 72.77 -15.91
CA VAL A 11 -8.99 71.96 -17.00
C VAL A 11 -10.13 71.26 -17.74
N ILE A 12 -10.17 71.39 -19.07
CA ILE A 12 -11.10 70.61 -19.90
C ILE A 12 -10.66 69.15 -19.78
N GLN A 13 -11.43 68.31 -19.08
CA GLN A 13 -11.18 66.87 -19.02
C GLN A 13 -11.85 66.20 -20.23
N PRO A 14 -11.08 65.69 -21.21
CA PRO A 14 -11.64 64.75 -22.18
C PRO A 14 -12.14 63.49 -21.46
N VAL A 15 -13.10 62.79 -22.06
CA VAL A 15 -13.58 61.50 -21.53
C VAL A 15 -12.41 60.51 -21.41
N ASP A 16 -12.19 60.02 -20.19
CA ASP A 16 -11.14 59.04 -19.90
C ASP A 16 -11.48 57.70 -20.57
N VAL A 17 -10.54 57.17 -21.36
CA VAL A 17 -10.71 55.88 -22.00
C VAL A 17 -10.29 54.81 -20.99
N SER A 18 -11.29 54.15 -20.39
CA SER A 18 -11.06 53.17 -19.31
C SER A 18 -10.38 51.88 -19.77
N TYR A 19 -10.70 51.38 -20.98
CA TYR A 19 -10.19 50.12 -21.51
C TYR A 19 -9.92 50.19 -23.01
N ARG A 20 -8.81 49.59 -23.45
CA ARG A 20 -8.50 49.38 -24.87
C ARG A 20 -7.84 48.02 -25.10
N SER A 21 -8.31 47.30 -26.13
CA SER A 21 -7.62 46.13 -26.69
C SER A 21 -6.79 46.56 -27.90
N ILE A 22 -5.53 46.14 -27.96
CA ILE A 22 -4.55 46.54 -28.98
C ILE A 22 -3.96 45.29 -29.62
N SER A 23 -4.22 45.08 -30.92
CA SER A 23 -3.50 44.12 -31.74
C SER A 23 -2.23 44.78 -32.28
N LEU A 24 -1.09 44.50 -31.65
CA LEU A 24 0.17 45.14 -32.00
C LEU A 24 0.84 44.34 -33.12
N THR A 25 0.78 44.87 -34.36
CA THR A 25 1.37 44.24 -35.56
C THR A 25 2.60 44.95 -36.09
N ALA A 26 2.83 46.19 -35.65
CA ALA A 26 3.99 47.01 -35.95
C ALA A 26 4.33 47.87 -34.73
N ASN A 27 5.48 48.56 -34.75
CA ASN A 27 5.80 49.54 -33.71
C ASN A 27 4.78 50.69 -33.75
N THR A 28 4.09 50.93 -32.63
CA THR A 28 2.98 51.90 -32.56
C THR A 28 3.29 52.99 -31.55
N GLN A 29 3.12 54.25 -31.97
CA GLN A 29 3.16 55.42 -31.10
C GLN A 29 1.74 55.73 -30.63
N LEU A 30 1.55 55.79 -29.31
CA LEU A 30 0.28 56.21 -28.70
C LEU A 30 0.22 57.73 -28.55
N GLU A 31 -1.01 58.25 -28.52
CA GLU A 31 -1.34 59.64 -28.24
C GLU A 31 -2.26 59.72 -27.02
N TRP A 32 -2.31 60.87 -26.32
CA TRP A 32 -3.33 61.06 -25.29
C TRP A 32 -4.71 61.22 -25.93
N PRO A 33 -5.78 60.68 -25.33
CA PRO A 33 -7.14 60.84 -25.85
C PRO A 33 -7.57 62.31 -25.71
N ILE A 34 -7.49 63.07 -26.80
CA ILE A 34 -7.92 64.46 -26.88
C ILE A 34 -8.94 64.60 -28.02
N ASN A 35 -9.80 65.61 -27.97
CA ASN A 35 -10.81 65.75 -29.03
C ASN A 35 -10.11 66.13 -30.36
N GLY A 36 -10.11 65.22 -31.35
CA GLY A 36 -9.48 65.42 -32.66
C GLY A 36 -8.09 64.78 -32.84
N ASN A 37 -7.80 63.62 -32.21
CA ASN A 37 -6.59 62.85 -32.53
C ASN A 37 -6.46 62.58 -34.04
N ALA A 38 -5.23 62.66 -34.55
CA ALA A 38 -4.94 62.39 -35.97
C ALA A 38 -4.97 60.89 -36.30
N THR A 39 -4.90 60.03 -35.27
CA THR A 39 -4.94 58.58 -35.39
C THR A 39 -5.80 57.96 -34.28
N ASP A 40 -6.32 56.76 -34.52
CA ASP A 40 -7.07 56.00 -33.50
C ASP A 40 -6.16 55.34 -32.43
N ASN A 41 -4.89 55.75 -32.34
CA ASN A 41 -3.89 55.17 -31.45
C ASN A 41 -3.79 55.91 -30.12
N PHE A 42 -4.86 55.94 -29.35
CA PHE A 42 -4.88 56.60 -28.04
C PHE A 42 -4.48 55.67 -26.87
N ALA A 43 -3.83 56.23 -25.85
CA ALA A 43 -3.62 55.53 -24.58
C ALA A 43 -4.92 55.41 -23.78
N ALA A 44 -5.04 54.33 -23.01
CA ALA A 44 -6.16 54.06 -22.11
C ALA A 44 -5.65 53.68 -20.73
N ARG A 45 -6.51 53.78 -19.71
CA ARG A 45 -6.15 53.41 -18.33
C ARG A 45 -5.83 51.93 -18.17
N ILE A 46 -6.54 51.05 -18.87
CA ILE A 46 -6.24 49.62 -18.99
C ILE A 46 -6.02 49.29 -20.46
N MET A 47 -4.85 48.76 -20.79
CA MET A 47 -4.49 48.32 -22.14
C MET A 47 -4.18 46.83 -22.15
N GLN A 48 -4.98 46.09 -22.92
CA GLN A 48 -4.71 44.68 -23.21
C GLN A 48 -4.05 44.60 -24.59
N VAL A 49 -2.79 44.15 -24.63
CA VAL A 49 -1.96 44.17 -25.83
C VAL A 49 -1.67 42.75 -26.28
N THR A 50 -1.93 42.46 -27.55
CA THR A 50 -1.63 41.19 -28.21
C THR A 50 -0.60 41.43 -29.33
N PRO A 51 0.70 41.28 -29.07
CA PRO A 51 1.74 41.40 -30.09
C PRO A 51 1.75 40.22 -31.06
N SER A 52 2.00 40.49 -32.35
CA SER A 52 2.14 39.46 -33.38
C SER A 52 3.59 38.97 -33.58
N ALA A 53 4.59 39.60 -32.95
CA ALA A 53 6.01 39.24 -33.02
C ALA A 53 6.82 39.75 -31.80
N SER A 54 8.02 39.21 -31.58
CA SER A 54 8.89 39.47 -30.41
C SER A 54 9.68 40.79 -30.44
N ASN A 55 9.64 41.53 -31.54
CA ASN A 55 10.41 42.77 -31.75
C ASN A 55 9.54 44.03 -31.76
N LEU A 56 8.29 43.93 -31.31
CA LEU A 56 7.34 45.02 -31.37
C LEU A 56 7.44 45.93 -30.13
N SER A 57 7.23 47.22 -30.35
CA SER A 57 7.27 48.26 -29.32
C SER A 57 5.99 49.09 -29.32
N LEU A 58 5.49 49.40 -28.13
CA LEU A 58 4.39 50.33 -27.91
C LEU A 58 4.95 51.57 -27.21
N ALA A 59 5.02 52.70 -27.92
CA ALA A 59 5.53 53.95 -27.36
C ALA A 59 4.39 54.74 -26.69
N MET A 60 4.60 55.12 -25.43
CA MET A 60 3.67 55.96 -24.68
C MET A 60 3.59 57.38 -25.27
N PRO A 61 2.48 58.10 -25.07
CA PRO A 61 2.32 59.45 -25.57
C PRO A 61 3.31 60.46 -24.95
N PRO A 62 3.41 61.69 -25.50
CA PRO A 62 4.29 62.72 -24.98
C PRO A 62 4.05 63.01 -23.49
N GLY A 63 5.10 62.93 -22.68
CA GLY A 63 5.01 63.13 -21.23
C GLY A 63 4.69 64.57 -20.83
N ASN A 64 4.98 65.56 -21.67
CA ASN A 64 4.74 66.98 -21.38
C ASN A 64 3.31 67.48 -21.67
N GLN A 65 2.41 66.58 -22.07
CA GLN A 65 1.02 66.91 -22.41
C GLN A 65 0.01 66.56 -21.31
N VAL A 66 0.44 65.88 -20.25
CA VAL A 66 -0.38 65.47 -19.11
C VAL A 66 0.31 65.84 -17.79
N SER A 67 -0.40 65.69 -16.67
CA SER A 67 0.17 65.89 -15.33
C SER A 67 0.96 64.67 -14.87
N VAL A 68 1.87 64.89 -13.90
CA VAL A 68 2.49 63.79 -13.16
C VAL A 68 1.41 62.95 -12.46
N GLY A 69 1.64 61.65 -12.38
CA GLY A 69 0.67 60.68 -11.86
C GLY A 69 -0.24 60.05 -12.92
N GLN A 70 -0.20 60.52 -14.18
CA GLN A 70 -0.90 59.83 -15.27
C GLN A 70 -0.39 58.39 -15.41
N ASP A 71 -1.31 57.43 -15.40
CA ASP A 71 -1.01 56.01 -15.28
C ASP A 71 -1.60 55.17 -16.42
N ALA A 72 -1.10 53.94 -16.53
CA ALA A 72 -1.68 52.88 -17.34
C ALA A 72 -1.34 51.50 -16.77
N LEU A 73 -2.33 50.62 -16.72
CA LEU A 73 -2.16 49.20 -16.51
C LEU A 73 -2.07 48.50 -17.86
N ILE A 74 -0.98 47.79 -18.12
CA ILE A 74 -0.73 47.12 -19.39
C ILE A 74 -0.61 45.61 -19.15
N LEU A 75 -1.45 44.84 -19.83
CA LEU A 75 -1.44 43.37 -19.83
C LEU A 75 -0.99 42.85 -21.20
N ASN A 76 -0.01 41.92 -21.21
CA ASN A 76 0.33 41.18 -22.42
C ASN A 76 -0.53 39.92 -22.53
N SER A 77 -1.54 39.93 -23.42
CA SER A 77 -2.38 38.76 -23.71
C SER A 77 -1.93 37.97 -24.93
N GLY A 78 -0.80 38.32 -25.56
CA GLY A 78 -0.23 37.59 -26.69
C GLY A 78 0.87 36.61 -26.29
N ALA A 79 1.38 35.89 -27.29
CA ALA A 79 2.41 34.86 -27.11
C ALA A 79 3.86 35.38 -27.16
N TYR A 80 4.05 36.67 -27.48
CA TYR A 80 5.37 37.28 -27.65
C TYR A 80 5.61 38.39 -26.64
N THR A 81 6.85 38.56 -26.18
CA THR A 81 7.25 39.73 -25.40
C THR A 81 7.22 40.98 -26.28
N PHE A 82 6.67 42.07 -25.77
CA PHE A 82 6.77 43.39 -26.40
C PHE A 82 7.36 44.42 -25.44
N THR A 83 7.89 45.51 -25.98
CA THR A 83 8.54 46.56 -25.18
C THR A 83 7.68 47.81 -25.13
N VAL A 84 7.39 48.31 -23.93
CA VAL A 84 6.82 49.63 -23.73
C VAL A 84 7.95 50.65 -23.74
N LYS A 85 7.85 51.65 -24.61
CA LYS A 85 8.86 52.68 -24.81
C LYS A 85 8.32 54.06 -24.50
N THR A 86 9.21 55.01 -24.28
CA THR A 86 8.87 56.42 -24.16
C THR A 86 8.49 57.02 -25.53
N TYR A 87 7.95 58.25 -25.52
CA TYR A 87 7.61 58.97 -26.75
C TYR A 87 8.76 58.98 -27.78
N GLY A 88 8.42 58.78 -29.06
CA GLY A 88 9.36 58.74 -30.16
C GLY A 88 10.27 57.51 -30.17
N PHE A 89 9.93 56.47 -29.40
CA PHE A 89 10.75 55.26 -29.21
C PHE A 89 12.16 55.55 -28.64
N ALA A 90 12.35 56.72 -28.01
CA ALA A 90 13.65 57.24 -27.59
C ALA A 90 14.31 56.45 -26.45
N GLY A 91 13.51 55.76 -25.62
CA GLY A 91 13.98 54.97 -24.49
C GLY A 91 12.99 53.85 -24.13
N THR A 92 13.48 52.86 -23.40
CA THR A 92 12.66 51.74 -22.90
C THR A 92 12.13 52.07 -21.51
N ILE A 93 10.82 51.87 -21.32
CA ILE A 93 10.18 51.95 -20.00
C ILE A 93 10.22 50.57 -19.34
N VAL A 94 9.66 49.55 -20.01
CA VAL A 94 9.61 48.18 -19.50
C VAL A 94 9.35 47.18 -20.64
N SER A 95 9.89 45.97 -20.52
CA SER A 95 9.49 44.83 -21.38
C SER A 95 8.46 43.98 -20.66
N ILE A 96 7.40 43.59 -21.35
CA ILE A 96 6.28 42.83 -20.78
C ILE A 96 6.23 41.46 -21.45
N ALA A 97 6.58 40.41 -20.71
CA ALA A 97 6.52 39.04 -21.22
C ALA A 97 5.06 38.55 -21.36
N PRO A 98 4.80 37.49 -22.14
CA PRO A 98 3.47 36.89 -22.25
C PRO A 98 2.84 36.62 -20.89
N GLY A 99 1.59 37.04 -20.68
CA GLY A 99 0.86 36.84 -19.42
C GLY A 99 1.26 37.78 -18.27
N GLU A 100 2.25 38.67 -18.45
CA GLU A 100 2.59 39.66 -17.42
C GLU A 100 1.70 40.91 -17.51
N ALA A 101 1.43 41.50 -16.34
CA ALA A 101 0.84 42.83 -16.19
C ALA A 101 1.81 43.78 -15.50
N LYS A 102 2.03 44.96 -16.10
CA LYS A 102 2.82 46.05 -15.51
C LYS A 102 1.96 47.28 -15.35
N TYR A 103 2.12 47.96 -14.22
CA TYR A 103 1.51 49.26 -13.96
C TYR A 103 2.59 50.34 -14.13
N ILE A 104 2.33 51.30 -15.01
CA ILE A 104 3.26 52.40 -15.28
C ILE A 104 2.61 53.73 -14.93
N TYR A 105 3.40 54.69 -14.48
CA TYR A 105 2.92 56.03 -14.15
C TYR A 105 3.99 57.09 -14.40
N LEU A 106 3.56 58.29 -14.76
CA LEU A 106 4.46 59.39 -15.08
C LEU A 106 4.94 60.09 -13.79
N THR A 107 6.25 60.16 -13.60
CA THR A 107 6.90 60.79 -12.42
C THR A 107 7.42 62.19 -12.70
N SER A 108 7.71 62.53 -13.96
CA SER A 108 8.11 63.86 -14.39
C SER A 108 7.67 64.17 -15.82
N THR A 109 7.21 65.40 -16.04
CA THR A 109 6.71 65.94 -17.32
C THR A 109 7.64 66.99 -17.92
N SER A 110 8.86 67.16 -17.38
CA SER A 110 9.80 68.22 -17.75
C SER A 110 10.37 68.10 -19.17
N THR A 111 10.23 66.95 -19.81
CA THR A 111 10.63 66.69 -21.20
C THR A 111 9.48 66.06 -21.98
N THR A 112 9.54 66.13 -23.32
CA THR A 112 8.57 65.46 -24.22
C THR A 112 8.53 63.94 -24.05
N VAL A 113 9.63 63.35 -23.59
CA VAL A 113 9.78 61.90 -23.36
C VAL A 113 9.14 61.49 -22.02
N GLY A 114 9.20 62.37 -21.01
CA GLY A 114 8.74 62.09 -19.65
C GLY A 114 9.64 61.08 -18.91
N VAL A 115 9.50 61.02 -17.58
CA VAL A 115 10.14 59.97 -16.76
C VAL A 115 9.06 59.07 -16.17
N TRP A 116 9.19 57.76 -16.35
CA TRP A 116 8.16 56.79 -16.01
C TRP A 116 8.60 55.88 -14.86
N GLY A 117 7.73 55.72 -13.87
CA GLY A 117 7.83 54.70 -12.85
C GLY A 117 7.13 53.42 -13.30
N VAL A 118 7.61 52.27 -12.82
CA VAL A 118 7.06 50.95 -13.16
C VAL A 118 6.86 50.16 -11.88
N ILE A 119 5.68 49.55 -11.74
CA ILE A 119 5.35 48.60 -10.70
C ILE A 119 4.98 47.28 -11.38
N ALA A 120 5.59 46.19 -10.93
CA ALA A 120 5.16 44.85 -11.30
C ALA A 120 3.79 44.61 -10.64
N PHE A 121 2.72 44.56 -11.44
CA PHE A 121 1.35 44.50 -10.93
C PHE A 121 0.90 43.04 -10.70
N GLY A 122 1.38 42.12 -11.54
CA GLY A 122 1.16 40.69 -11.37
C GLY A 122 1.36 39.92 -12.67
N VAL A 123 1.13 38.61 -12.62
CA VAL A 123 0.94 37.78 -13.81
C VAL A 123 -0.56 37.57 -13.97
N GLY A 124 -1.13 38.13 -15.05
CA GLY A 124 -2.55 38.07 -15.34
C GLY A 124 -2.90 36.68 -15.86
N THR A 125 -3.49 35.85 -15.00
CA THR A 125 -4.24 34.61 -15.35
C THR A 125 -3.77 33.87 -16.60
N SER A 126 -2.66 33.15 -16.52
CA SER A 126 -2.47 31.93 -17.33
C SER A 126 -1.33 31.10 -16.76
N SER A 127 -1.65 30.40 -15.66
CA SER A 127 -0.84 29.40 -14.96
C SER A 127 0.44 29.96 -14.31
N PRO A 128 0.75 29.69 -13.02
CA PRO A 128 2.17 29.59 -12.67
C PRO A 128 2.80 28.62 -13.68
N ASP A 129 3.97 28.92 -14.22
CA ASP A 129 4.67 28.02 -15.14
C ASP A 129 4.71 26.64 -14.47
N ALA A 130 3.86 25.71 -14.92
CA ALA A 130 3.71 24.41 -14.28
C ALA A 130 5.05 23.68 -14.28
N ASN A 131 5.94 24.03 -15.23
CA ASN A 131 7.30 23.54 -15.30
C ASN A 131 8.21 24.09 -14.18
N ALA A 132 7.98 25.32 -13.72
CA ALA A 132 8.70 25.91 -12.58
C ALA A 132 8.26 25.32 -11.23
N LEU A 133 7.05 24.75 -11.15
CA LEU A 133 6.53 24.07 -9.96
C LEU A 133 6.65 22.54 -10.02
N ALA A 134 6.99 21.98 -11.19
CA ALA A 134 7.19 20.55 -11.35
C ALA A 134 8.38 20.08 -10.50
N GLY A 135 8.25 18.90 -9.90
CA GLY A 135 9.20 18.36 -8.95
C GLY A 135 9.00 16.88 -8.75
N LEU A 136 9.72 16.28 -7.80
CA LEU A 136 9.60 14.84 -7.55
C LEU A 136 8.15 14.48 -7.18
N GLY A 137 7.51 13.65 -8.02
CA GLY A 137 6.10 13.25 -7.86
C GLY A 137 5.09 14.09 -8.65
N LEU A 138 5.53 15.16 -9.33
CA LEU A 138 4.68 16.06 -10.11
C LEU A 138 5.29 16.33 -11.49
N VAL A 139 4.49 16.21 -12.54
CA VAL A 139 4.88 16.55 -13.92
C VAL A 139 3.99 17.66 -14.45
N ALA A 140 4.60 18.64 -15.12
CA ALA A 140 3.86 19.65 -15.85
C ALA A 140 3.23 19.02 -17.10
N SER A 141 1.92 19.15 -17.24
CA SER A 141 1.18 18.75 -18.44
C SER A 141 0.37 19.95 -18.92
N GLY A 142 0.94 20.71 -19.85
CA GLY A 142 0.39 21.99 -20.29
C GLY A 142 0.32 22.98 -19.12
N THR A 143 -0.88 23.44 -18.79
CA THR A 143 -1.17 24.37 -17.68
C THR A 143 -1.53 23.65 -16.36
N THR A 144 -1.42 22.32 -16.31
CA THR A 144 -1.80 21.52 -15.14
C THR A 144 -0.60 20.79 -14.53
N LEU A 145 -0.64 20.57 -13.21
CA LEU A 145 0.29 19.68 -12.50
C LEU A 145 -0.40 18.34 -12.31
N ASN A 146 0.22 17.28 -12.84
CA ASN A 146 -0.27 15.92 -12.70
C ASN A 146 0.65 15.12 -11.78
N GLN A 147 0.09 14.18 -11.04
CA GLN A 147 0.87 13.22 -10.26
C GLN A 147 1.66 12.31 -11.21
N SER A 148 2.94 12.06 -10.90
CA SER A 148 3.82 11.22 -11.71
C SER A 148 4.64 10.28 -10.85
N HIS A 149 4.74 9.01 -11.28
CA HIS A 149 5.55 7.98 -10.64
C HIS A 149 6.52 7.35 -11.65
N PRO A 150 7.61 8.05 -12.04
CA PRO A 150 8.50 7.56 -13.08
C PRO A 150 9.22 6.29 -12.64
N LEU A 151 9.47 5.40 -13.61
CA LEU A 151 10.14 4.12 -13.37
C LEU A 151 11.64 4.31 -13.15
N SER A 152 12.19 3.58 -12.17
CA SER A 152 13.60 3.55 -11.82
C SER A 152 14.04 2.10 -11.62
N GLY A 153 14.78 1.57 -12.59
CA GLY A 153 15.22 0.16 -12.55
C GLY A 153 16.48 -0.02 -11.71
N ILE A 154 16.50 -1.00 -10.83
CA ILE A 154 17.67 -1.39 -10.05
C ILE A 154 17.92 -2.89 -10.16
N SER A 155 19.19 -3.28 -10.29
CA SER A 155 19.62 -4.69 -10.43
C SER A 155 20.70 -5.11 -9.44
N ALA A 156 21.14 -4.19 -8.59
CA ALA A 156 22.12 -4.40 -7.53
C ALA A 156 21.70 -3.69 -6.25
N GLY A 157 22.05 -4.28 -5.11
CA GLY A 157 21.74 -3.73 -3.79
C GLY A 157 22.40 -2.37 -3.58
N SER A 158 21.60 -1.39 -3.16
CA SER A 158 22.07 -0.04 -2.84
C SER A 158 21.12 0.62 -1.83
N THR A 159 21.55 1.73 -1.23
CA THR A 159 20.69 2.57 -0.40
C THR A 159 19.89 3.51 -1.30
N PHE A 160 18.57 3.57 -1.11
CA PHE A 160 17.74 4.53 -1.81
C PHE A 160 18.14 5.95 -1.42
N SER A 161 18.02 6.86 -2.38
CA SER A 161 18.37 8.27 -2.23
C SER A 161 17.13 9.15 -2.14
N ALA A 162 17.30 10.35 -1.61
CA ALA A 162 16.21 11.32 -1.50
C ALA A 162 15.57 11.66 -2.87
N SER A 163 16.34 11.58 -3.96
CA SER A 163 15.87 11.84 -5.34
C SER A 163 14.93 10.77 -5.89
N GLN A 164 14.88 9.58 -5.27
CA GLN A 164 13.92 8.52 -5.64
C GLN A 164 12.52 8.75 -5.06
N ARG A 165 12.28 9.92 -4.46
CA ARG A 165 10.94 10.31 -4.01
C ARG A 165 9.93 10.20 -5.15
N ALA A 166 8.80 9.57 -4.84
CA ALA A 166 7.68 9.30 -5.73
C ALA A 166 8.02 8.46 -6.96
N GLN A 167 9.21 7.87 -7.07
CA GLN A 167 9.55 6.98 -8.18
C GLN A 167 8.97 5.58 -7.95
N THR A 168 8.77 4.84 -9.05
CA THR A 168 8.51 3.40 -9.02
C THR A 168 9.82 2.67 -9.20
N VAL A 169 10.41 2.22 -8.09
CA VAL A 169 11.65 1.47 -8.06
C VAL A 169 11.36 0.00 -8.35
N VAL A 170 11.92 -0.50 -9.45
CA VAL A 170 11.69 -1.87 -9.93
C VAL A 170 12.98 -2.67 -9.80
N TRP A 171 12.96 -3.72 -8.98
CA TRP A 171 14.04 -4.68 -8.90
C TRP A 171 13.94 -5.71 -10.03
N SER A 172 15.05 -5.98 -10.72
CA SER A 172 15.09 -6.89 -11.89
C SER A 172 16.15 -8.00 -11.81
N SER A 173 16.72 -8.24 -10.63
CA SER A 173 17.78 -9.24 -10.42
C SER A 173 17.26 -10.48 -9.67
N GLY A 174 18.16 -11.33 -9.16
CA GLY A 174 17.82 -12.47 -8.30
C GLY A 174 17.44 -12.02 -6.88
N SER A 175 17.95 -12.75 -5.88
CA SER A 175 17.87 -12.32 -4.48
C SER A 175 18.80 -11.13 -4.23
N GLY A 176 18.46 -10.28 -3.27
CA GLY A 176 19.31 -9.15 -2.90
C GLY A 176 18.76 -8.36 -1.71
N THR A 177 19.54 -7.38 -1.27
CA THR A 177 19.14 -6.45 -0.20
C THR A 177 19.27 -5.03 -0.71
N VAL A 178 18.22 -4.24 -0.50
CA VAL A 178 18.22 -2.78 -0.71
C VAL A 178 17.96 -2.10 0.62
N TYR A 179 18.49 -0.89 0.77
CA TYR A 179 18.39 -0.16 2.02
C TYR A 179 17.56 1.10 1.85
N LEU A 180 16.62 1.36 2.76
CA LEU A 180 15.93 2.64 2.85
C LEU A 180 16.88 3.68 3.48
N PRO A 181 16.89 4.94 3.02
CA PRO A 181 17.68 5.98 3.65
C PRO A 181 17.24 6.18 5.10
N SER A 182 18.01 6.93 5.88
CA SER A 182 17.57 7.27 7.24
C SER A 182 16.31 8.13 7.18
N ALA A 183 15.29 7.74 7.95
CA ALA A 183 14.01 8.45 8.03
C ALA A 183 14.20 9.90 8.50
N ALA A 184 15.14 10.13 9.43
CA ALA A 184 15.48 11.47 9.90
C ALA A 184 16.09 12.37 8.81
N VAL A 185 16.77 11.78 7.82
CA VAL A 185 17.41 12.52 6.71
C VAL A 185 16.41 12.87 5.62
N VAL A 186 15.54 11.93 5.24
CA VAL A 186 14.52 12.19 4.21
C VAL A 186 13.30 12.94 4.74
N GLY A 187 13.08 12.89 6.06
CA GLY A 187 11.98 13.55 6.73
C GLY A 187 10.63 12.85 6.52
N ASP A 188 9.62 13.38 7.21
CA ASP A 188 8.24 12.93 7.05
C ASP A 188 7.75 13.15 5.60
N ASN A 189 6.85 12.27 5.13
CA ASN A 189 6.24 12.32 3.80
C ASN A 189 7.22 12.11 2.60
N TRP A 190 8.43 11.59 2.85
CA TRP A 190 9.18 10.95 1.78
C TRP A 190 8.56 9.60 1.45
N PHE A 191 8.38 9.27 0.17
CA PHE A 191 7.84 7.97 -0.22
C PHE A 191 8.42 7.48 -1.54
N THR A 192 8.40 6.17 -1.76
CA THR A 192 8.71 5.52 -3.04
C THR A 192 7.79 4.32 -3.23
N LEU A 193 7.49 3.97 -4.48
CA LEU A 193 6.85 2.70 -4.79
C LEU A 193 7.94 1.68 -5.06
N PHE A 194 7.83 0.49 -4.48
CA PHE A 194 8.77 -0.60 -4.71
C PHE A 194 8.05 -1.79 -5.33
N LYS A 195 8.64 -2.39 -6.37
CA LYS A 195 8.17 -3.60 -7.02
C LYS A 195 9.32 -4.58 -7.19
N ASN A 196 9.16 -5.78 -6.65
CA ASN A 196 10.03 -6.88 -7.00
C ASN A 196 9.55 -7.51 -8.32
N ASN A 197 10.31 -7.30 -9.40
CA ASN A 197 10.11 -7.95 -10.70
C ASN A 197 11.28 -8.91 -11.02
N GLY A 198 12.08 -9.23 -10.00
CA GLY A 198 13.18 -10.17 -10.07
C GLY A 198 12.75 -11.61 -9.89
N THR A 199 13.71 -12.52 -9.94
CA THR A 199 13.49 -13.97 -9.79
C THR A 199 13.67 -14.48 -8.36
N GLY A 200 14.19 -13.64 -7.46
CA GLY A 200 14.43 -13.98 -6.05
C GLY A 200 13.76 -13.02 -5.07
N THR A 201 13.71 -13.41 -3.80
CA THR A 201 13.19 -12.54 -2.72
C THR A 201 14.17 -11.41 -2.46
N VAL A 202 13.65 -10.18 -2.38
CA VAL A 202 14.45 -8.99 -2.07
C VAL A 202 14.13 -8.51 -0.67
N THR A 203 15.16 -8.35 0.14
CA THR A 203 15.04 -7.74 1.46
C THR A 203 15.13 -6.23 1.33
N VAL A 204 14.11 -5.51 1.77
CA VAL A 204 14.16 -4.06 1.98
C VAL A 204 14.45 -3.83 3.45
N SER A 205 15.65 -3.36 3.76
CA SER A 205 16.10 -3.07 5.12
C SER A 205 16.15 -1.57 5.36
N VAL A 206 15.95 -1.14 6.61
CA VAL A 206 16.18 0.26 7.00
C VAL A 206 17.64 0.48 7.36
N THR A 207 18.14 1.70 7.19
CA THR A 207 19.51 2.07 7.60
C THR A 207 19.49 2.69 8.99
N GLY A 208 20.49 2.41 9.82
CA GLY A 208 20.56 2.93 11.19
C GLY A 208 19.67 2.16 12.17
N GLY A 209 19.10 2.86 13.15
CA GLY A 209 18.22 2.31 14.19
C GLY A 209 16.72 2.47 13.89
N ASP A 210 16.37 2.80 12.64
CA ASP A 210 14.99 3.00 12.21
C ASP A 210 14.24 1.65 12.15
N PHE A 211 12.91 1.72 11.97
CA PHE A 211 12.07 0.54 11.76
C PHE A 211 11.13 0.76 10.56
N ILE A 212 10.79 -0.32 9.86
CA ILE A 212 9.73 -0.41 8.85
C ILE A 212 8.63 -1.32 9.39
N ASP A 213 7.42 -0.81 9.56
CA ASP A 213 6.29 -1.53 10.20
C ASP A 213 6.65 -2.18 11.55
N GLY A 214 7.53 -1.52 12.32
CA GLY A 214 8.01 -2.02 13.62
C GLY A 214 9.11 -3.09 13.55
N VAL A 215 9.63 -3.44 12.36
CA VAL A 215 10.74 -4.39 12.16
C VAL A 215 11.93 -3.73 11.44
N SER A 216 13.12 -4.34 11.48
CA SER A 216 14.33 -3.78 10.85
C SER A 216 14.43 -4.04 9.33
N SER A 217 13.60 -4.94 8.80
CA SER A 217 13.56 -5.26 7.38
C SER A 217 12.29 -6.02 7.03
N VAL A 218 11.82 -5.84 5.79
CA VAL A 218 10.71 -6.58 5.19
C VAL A 218 11.20 -7.29 3.93
N ASN A 219 10.60 -8.45 3.63
CA ASN A 219 10.97 -9.26 2.46
C ASN A 219 9.89 -9.17 1.39
N PHE A 220 10.29 -8.85 0.17
CA PHE A 220 9.42 -8.82 -1.00
C PHE A 220 9.69 -10.06 -1.86
N ALA A 221 8.75 -10.99 -1.92
CA ALA A 221 8.80 -12.12 -2.83
C ALA A 221 8.72 -11.66 -4.29
N PRO A 222 9.14 -12.49 -5.27
CA PRO A 222 8.89 -12.21 -6.67
C PRO A 222 7.43 -11.83 -6.90
N ASN A 223 7.22 -10.78 -7.68
CA ASN A 223 5.94 -10.18 -7.98
C ASN A 223 5.30 -9.28 -6.91
N GLU A 224 5.83 -9.17 -5.70
CA GLU A 224 5.27 -8.27 -4.69
C GLU A 224 5.62 -6.79 -4.92
N SER A 225 4.76 -5.91 -4.40
CA SER A 225 4.96 -4.47 -4.39
C SER A 225 4.32 -3.82 -3.19
N ALA A 226 4.87 -2.68 -2.77
CA ALA A 226 4.25 -1.82 -1.78
C ALA A 226 4.68 -0.36 -1.98
N PHE A 227 3.91 0.54 -1.40
CA PHE A 227 4.35 1.90 -1.12
C PHE A 227 5.18 1.86 0.15
N LEU A 228 6.34 2.50 0.11
CA LEU A 228 7.23 2.68 1.26
C LEU A 228 7.21 4.16 1.62
N ILE A 229 6.74 4.49 2.81
CA ILE A 229 6.50 5.88 3.24
C ILE A 229 7.27 6.13 4.53
N SER A 230 8.06 7.21 4.55
CA SER A 230 8.76 7.66 5.75
C SER A 230 7.84 8.52 6.61
N THR A 231 7.89 8.28 7.92
CA THR A 231 7.21 9.09 8.95
C THR A 231 8.17 10.11 9.60
N GLY A 232 9.40 10.23 9.09
CA GLY A 232 10.47 11.02 9.70
C GLY A 232 11.17 10.36 10.91
N LEU A 233 10.57 9.30 11.48
CA LEU A 233 11.12 8.50 12.59
C LEU A 233 11.30 7.02 12.23
N GLY A 234 10.72 6.59 11.12
CA GLY A 234 10.75 5.24 10.60
C GLY A 234 10.00 5.17 9.28
N TYR A 235 9.55 3.98 8.94
CA TYR A 235 8.85 3.69 7.69
C TYR A 235 7.59 2.88 7.96
N VAL A 236 6.59 3.10 7.11
CA VAL A 236 5.38 2.29 7.03
C VAL A 236 5.18 1.83 5.60
N THR A 237 4.58 0.66 5.46
CA THR A 237 4.19 0.15 4.14
C THR A 237 2.68 0.29 3.90
N VAL A 238 2.31 0.55 2.65
CA VAL A 238 0.90 0.51 2.21
C VAL A 238 0.79 -0.41 1.00
N GLY A 239 -0.14 -1.35 1.07
CA GLY A 239 -0.30 -2.41 0.06
C GLY A 239 0.76 -3.52 0.14
N TYR A 240 1.59 -3.52 1.20
CA TYR A 240 2.44 -4.67 1.52
C TYR A 240 1.56 -5.74 2.17
N GLY A 241 1.47 -6.89 1.52
CA GLY A 241 0.59 -7.95 1.98
C GLY A 241 0.35 -8.95 0.87
N GLN A 242 0.67 -10.20 1.16
CA GLN A 242 0.41 -11.32 0.28
C GLN A 242 -1.11 -11.48 0.10
N SER A 243 -1.58 -11.46 -1.15
CA SER A 243 -2.60 -12.42 -1.52
C SER A 243 -1.91 -13.79 -1.46
N THR A 244 -1.91 -14.42 -0.28
CA THR A 244 -1.64 -15.85 -0.22
C THR A 244 -2.85 -16.52 -0.84
N LEU A 245 -2.77 -16.80 -2.15
CA LEU A 245 -3.47 -17.96 -2.70
C LEU A 245 -3.18 -19.12 -1.71
N PHE A 246 -4.22 -19.67 -1.06
CA PHE A 246 -4.13 -20.73 -0.04
C PHE A 246 -3.00 -21.72 -0.33
N GLY A 247 -1.82 -21.47 0.25
CA GLY A 247 -0.63 -22.28 0.08
C GLY A 247 -0.51 -23.16 1.30
N PHE A 248 -0.80 -24.46 1.15
CA PHE A 248 -0.48 -25.43 2.19
C PHE A 248 1.04 -25.58 2.23
N THR A 249 1.68 -25.01 3.23
CA THR A 249 3.09 -25.27 3.56
C THR A 249 3.16 -26.47 4.50
N ALA A 250 4.15 -27.33 4.30
CA ALA A 250 4.29 -28.60 5.00
C ALA A 250 5.57 -28.63 5.85
N LEU A 251 5.44 -29.05 7.10
CA LEU A 251 6.54 -29.30 8.02
C LEU A 251 6.76 -30.80 8.18
N VAL A 252 8.02 -31.26 8.11
CA VAL A 252 8.41 -32.61 8.56
C VAL A 252 9.28 -32.47 9.81
N LYS A 253 8.79 -32.99 10.94
CA LYS A 253 9.45 -32.88 12.24
C LYS A 253 9.85 -34.25 12.78
N PRO A 254 11.16 -34.55 12.92
CA PRO A 254 11.60 -35.77 13.58
C PRO A 254 11.36 -35.67 15.09
N VAL A 255 10.86 -36.75 15.70
CA VAL A 255 10.60 -36.88 17.14
C VAL A 255 11.03 -38.26 17.66
N THR A 256 11.43 -38.32 18.93
CA THR A 256 11.96 -39.57 19.55
C THR A 256 11.41 -39.81 20.95
N SER A 257 11.50 -38.83 21.85
CA SER A 257 10.90 -38.86 23.19
C SER A 257 10.82 -37.44 23.77
N GLY A 258 9.96 -37.25 24.78
CA GLY A 258 9.87 -35.98 25.52
C GLY A 258 9.01 -34.90 24.85
N THR A 259 9.17 -33.67 25.30
CA THR A 259 8.34 -32.53 24.90
C THR A 259 9.02 -31.69 23.80
N TYR A 260 8.27 -31.36 22.74
CA TYR A 260 8.69 -30.51 21.64
C TYR A 260 7.83 -29.25 21.61
N ASN A 261 8.39 -28.11 22.01
CA ASN A 261 7.71 -26.82 21.90
C ASN A 261 7.88 -26.29 20.48
N LEU A 262 6.77 -26.12 19.75
CA LEU A 262 6.79 -25.59 18.39
C LEU A 262 6.88 -24.08 18.39
N THR A 263 7.65 -23.55 17.44
CA THR A 263 7.78 -22.12 17.19
C THR A 263 6.58 -21.59 16.39
N THR A 264 6.37 -20.28 16.42
CA THR A 264 5.37 -19.58 15.60
C THR A 264 5.59 -19.82 14.09
N GLN A 265 6.84 -20.01 13.67
CA GLN A 265 7.20 -20.35 12.28
C GLN A 265 6.90 -21.81 11.93
N GLU A 266 7.06 -22.76 12.86
CA GLU A 266 6.71 -24.15 12.61
C GLU A 266 5.19 -24.32 12.47
N ILE A 267 4.42 -23.67 13.34
CA ILE A 267 2.95 -23.73 13.31
C ILE A 267 2.29 -22.90 12.20
N SER A 268 3.06 -22.09 11.45
CA SER A 268 2.53 -21.47 10.24
C SER A 268 2.32 -22.49 9.11
N ASN A 269 2.96 -23.68 9.22
CA ASN A 269 2.70 -24.81 8.33
C ASN A 269 1.42 -25.53 8.78
N THR A 270 0.39 -25.46 7.94
CA THR A 270 -0.91 -26.10 8.19
C THR A 270 -0.87 -27.61 7.99
N ILE A 271 0.06 -28.13 7.18
CA ILE A 271 0.33 -29.57 7.06
C ILE A 271 1.58 -29.90 7.87
N GLN A 272 1.50 -30.92 8.73
CA GLN A 272 2.64 -31.35 9.54
C GLN A 272 2.76 -32.87 9.57
N GLN A 273 3.98 -33.36 9.42
CA GLN A 273 4.31 -34.78 9.47
C GLN A 273 5.37 -35.03 10.54
N TYR A 274 5.06 -35.91 11.48
CA TYR A 274 5.97 -36.32 12.54
C TYR A 274 6.57 -37.68 12.21
N THR A 275 7.89 -37.80 12.23
CA THR A 275 8.60 -39.04 11.87
C THR A 275 9.58 -39.46 12.96
N GLY A 276 9.97 -40.74 12.97
CA GLY A 276 10.98 -41.27 13.91
C GLY A 276 10.52 -42.50 14.68
N SER A 277 11.44 -43.11 15.41
CA SER A 277 11.14 -44.26 16.27
C SER A 277 11.00 -43.78 17.71
N LEU A 278 9.83 -43.97 18.31
CA LEU A 278 9.60 -43.50 19.67
C LEU A 278 10.35 -44.38 20.67
N SER A 279 11.10 -43.76 21.58
CA SER A 279 11.75 -44.41 22.73
C SER A 279 11.15 -43.98 24.08
N GLY A 280 10.16 -43.10 24.05
CA GLY A 280 9.38 -42.60 25.17
C GLY A 280 8.16 -41.83 24.67
N ASN A 281 7.25 -41.47 25.58
CA ASN A 281 6.09 -40.64 25.22
C ASN A 281 6.55 -39.29 24.65
N VAL A 282 5.90 -38.85 23.58
CA VAL A 282 6.18 -37.57 22.92
C VAL A 282 4.98 -36.64 23.03
N THR A 283 5.25 -35.38 23.37
CA THR A 283 4.24 -34.31 23.41
C THR A 283 4.71 -33.14 22.57
N ALA A 284 3.99 -32.81 21.49
CA ALA A 284 4.19 -31.58 20.73
C ALA A 284 3.29 -30.48 21.31
N VAL A 285 3.91 -29.39 21.75
CA VAL A 285 3.23 -28.24 22.37
C VAL A 285 3.17 -27.11 21.36
N TYR A 286 1.96 -26.71 21.00
CA TYR A 286 1.67 -25.63 20.07
C TYR A 286 1.45 -24.33 20.86
N PRO A 287 1.93 -23.19 20.36
CA PRO A 287 1.48 -21.89 20.82
C PRO A 287 -0.05 -21.77 20.78
N GLN A 288 -0.61 -21.03 21.74
CA GLN A 288 -2.04 -20.78 21.90
C GLN A 288 -2.59 -19.86 20.80
N VAL A 289 -2.84 -20.42 19.61
CA VAL A 289 -3.31 -19.69 18.42
C VAL A 289 -4.47 -20.44 17.78
N VAL A 290 -5.47 -19.70 17.29
CA VAL A 290 -6.60 -20.25 16.54
C VAL A 290 -6.13 -20.62 15.14
N ASN A 291 -6.19 -21.91 14.77
CA ASN A 291 -5.84 -22.37 13.42
C ASN A 291 -6.38 -23.78 13.13
N LEU A 292 -6.34 -24.19 11.85
CA LEU A 292 -6.62 -25.54 11.39
C LEU A 292 -5.32 -26.25 11.01
N TYR A 293 -5.13 -27.46 11.54
CA TYR A 293 -3.94 -28.27 11.30
C TYR A 293 -4.30 -29.63 10.71
N VAL A 294 -3.53 -30.08 9.73
CA VAL A 294 -3.55 -31.44 9.20
C VAL A 294 -2.26 -32.13 9.66
N ILE A 295 -2.38 -33.08 10.59
CA ILE A 295 -1.24 -33.69 11.25
C ILE A 295 -1.18 -35.18 10.92
N SER A 296 -0.03 -35.62 10.40
CA SER A 296 0.29 -37.01 10.09
C SER A 296 1.33 -37.54 11.08
N ASN A 297 0.99 -38.60 11.82
CA ASN A 297 1.93 -39.29 12.68
C ASN A 297 2.52 -40.51 11.95
N GLN A 298 3.72 -40.35 11.42
CA GLN A 298 4.49 -41.39 10.74
C GLN A 298 5.63 -41.92 11.63
N THR A 299 5.43 -41.94 12.95
CA THR A 299 6.38 -42.52 13.89
C THR A 299 6.19 -44.03 14.07
N ALA A 300 7.25 -44.75 14.45
CA ALA A 300 7.12 -46.10 14.96
C ALA A 300 6.82 -46.05 16.46
N ALA A 301 5.61 -46.47 16.86
CA ALA A 301 5.11 -46.27 18.22
C ALA A 301 5.94 -46.96 19.32
N ASN A 302 6.42 -48.19 19.08
CA ASN A 302 7.16 -48.99 20.08
C ASN A 302 6.50 -49.05 21.48
N GLY A 303 5.18 -48.94 21.57
CA GLY A 303 4.42 -48.92 22.83
C GLY A 303 4.25 -47.53 23.47
N TYR A 304 4.75 -46.46 22.84
CA TYR A 304 4.62 -45.08 23.31
C TYR A 304 3.60 -44.28 22.51
N THR A 305 3.15 -43.16 23.09
CA THR A 305 2.13 -42.29 22.50
C THR A 305 2.69 -40.97 21.98
N PHE A 306 2.11 -40.46 20.89
CA PHE A 306 2.34 -39.11 20.38
C PHE A 306 1.11 -38.24 20.66
N THR A 307 1.31 -37.13 21.37
CA THR A 307 0.24 -36.23 21.84
C THR A 307 0.45 -34.81 21.35
N ILE A 308 -0.62 -34.16 20.92
CA ILE A 308 -0.66 -32.73 20.56
C ILE A 308 -1.41 -31.97 21.65
N THR A 309 -0.85 -30.83 22.09
CA THR A 309 -1.47 -29.96 23.10
C THR A 309 -1.07 -28.51 22.90
N THR A 310 -1.83 -27.57 23.46
CA THR A 310 -1.40 -26.16 23.61
C THR A 310 -0.60 -25.92 24.89
N GLY A 311 -0.59 -26.90 25.81
CA GLY A 311 -0.02 -26.73 27.15
C GLY A 311 -0.82 -25.79 28.07
N ALA A 312 -1.99 -25.31 27.62
CA ALA A 312 -2.88 -24.49 28.45
C ALA A 312 -3.43 -25.30 29.63
N VAL A 313 -3.50 -24.69 30.82
CA VAL A 313 -4.11 -25.32 32.00
C VAL A 313 -5.58 -25.63 31.71
N GLY A 314 -5.95 -26.92 31.77
CA GLY A 314 -7.30 -27.39 31.45
C GLY A 314 -7.62 -27.52 29.96
N GLY A 315 -6.63 -27.35 29.07
CA GLY A 315 -6.81 -27.48 27.62
C GLY A 315 -6.93 -28.93 27.15
N ALA A 316 -7.83 -29.19 26.20
CA ALA A 316 -7.96 -30.51 25.58
C ALA A 316 -6.74 -30.85 24.71
N SER A 317 -6.25 -32.07 24.83
CA SER A 317 -5.11 -32.61 24.07
C SER A 317 -5.57 -33.79 23.21
N VAL A 318 -4.88 -34.03 22.09
CA VAL A 318 -5.24 -35.10 21.15
C VAL A 318 -4.08 -36.08 21.00
N VAL A 319 -4.37 -37.37 21.22
CA VAL A 319 -3.42 -38.45 20.95
C VAL A 319 -3.64 -38.95 19.52
N ILE A 320 -2.56 -39.00 18.73
CA ILE A 320 -2.61 -39.46 17.34
C ILE A 320 -1.83 -40.78 17.26
N PRO A 321 -2.48 -41.94 17.02
CA PRO A 321 -1.76 -43.20 16.92
C PRO A 321 -0.79 -43.24 15.73
N ALA A 322 0.26 -44.05 15.83
CA ALA A 322 1.22 -44.23 14.75
C ALA A 322 0.58 -44.73 13.45
N GLY A 323 1.00 -44.15 12.32
CA GLY A 323 0.50 -44.45 10.98
C GLY A 323 -0.76 -43.67 10.57
N ASN A 324 -1.37 -42.90 11.48
CA ASN A 324 -2.62 -42.19 11.22
C ASN A 324 -2.41 -40.69 10.92
N GLN A 325 -3.42 -40.11 10.29
CA GLN A 325 -3.54 -38.67 10.05
C GLN A 325 -4.87 -38.15 10.58
N VAL A 326 -4.87 -36.91 11.07
CA VAL A 326 -6.07 -36.25 11.58
C VAL A 326 -6.07 -34.77 11.21
N THR A 327 -7.26 -34.22 10.99
CA THR A 327 -7.47 -32.77 10.89
C THR A 327 -7.95 -32.26 12.24
N LEU A 328 -7.21 -31.33 12.84
CA LEU A 328 -7.52 -30.73 14.12
C LEU A 328 -7.87 -29.25 13.96
N ILE A 329 -8.82 -28.80 14.78
CA ILE A 329 -9.10 -27.39 15.01
C ILE A 329 -8.50 -27.03 16.37
N CYS A 330 -7.70 -25.96 16.39
CA CYS A 330 -7.25 -25.31 17.60
C CYS A 330 -8.08 -24.03 17.79
N ASP A 331 -8.74 -23.89 18.94
CA ASP A 331 -9.48 -22.66 19.31
C ASP A 331 -8.63 -21.66 20.10
N GLY A 332 -7.30 -21.88 20.14
CA GLY A 332 -6.34 -21.12 20.95
C GLY A 332 -6.08 -21.74 22.32
N VAL A 333 -6.91 -22.69 22.79
CA VAL A 333 -6.74 -23.36 24.09
C VAL A 333 -6.82 -24.88 23.96
N ASN A 334 -7.77 -25.37 23.18
CA ASN A 334 -8.11 -26.77 23.01
C ASN A 334 -7.78 -27.25 21.60
N PHE A 335 -7.36 -28.51 21.49
CA PHE A 335 -7.37 -29.23 20.23
C PHE A 335 -8.58 -30.16 20.15
N PHE A 336 -9.38 -30.00 19.09
CA PHE A 336 -10.50 -30.86 18.77
C PHE A 336 -10.31 -31.51 17.40
N ASN A 337 -10.83 -32.73 17.23
CA ASN A 337 -10.92 -33.34 15.90
C ASN A 337 -11.96 -32.57 15.07
N ALA A 338 -11.57 -32.13 13.88
CA ALA A 338 -12.45 -31.39 12.97
C ALA A 338 -13.63 -32.24 12.46
N ASN A 339 -13.47 -33.57 12.48
CA ASN A 339 -14.51 -34.52 12.10
C ASN A 339 -15.09 -35.15 13.36
N THR A 340 -16.30 -34.74 13.73
CA THR A 340 -17.03 -35.27 14.89
C THR A 340 -17.81 -36.54 14.57
N ILE A 341 -18.08 -36.81 13.28
CA ILE A 341 -18.75 -38.01 12.75
C ILE A 341 -18.15 -38.33 11.37
N GLN A 342 -17.79 -39.59 11.08
CA GLN A 342 -17.35 -39.99 9.74
C GLN A 342 -18.56 -40.18 8.81
N VAL A 343 -19.05 -39.09 8.23
CA VAL A 343 -20.15 -39.10 7.26
C VAL A 343 -19.65 -39.70 5.94
N GLY A 344 -20.34 -40.73 5.42
CA GLY A 344 -20.05 -41.32 4.12
C GLY A 344 -19.05 -42.49 4.11
N ALA A 345 -18.67 -43.05 5.27
CA ALA A 345 -17.92 -44.30 5.31
C ALA A 345 -18.73 -45.45 4.70
N THR A 346 -18.20 -46.09 3.65
CA THR A 346 -18.77 -47.34 3.10
C THR A 346 -18.26 -48.57 3.83
N ASN A 347 -17.13 -48.45 4.54
CA ASN A 347 -16.57 -49.48 5.43
C ASN A 347 -15.88 -48.84 6.64
N ILE A 348 -15.84 -49.57 7.76
CA ILE A 348 -15.06 -49.21 8.96
C ILE A 348 -14.24 -50.43 9.33
N ASN A 349 -12.92 -50.34 9.17
CA ASN A 349 -11.98 -51.39 9.57
C ASN A 349 -11.41 -51.05 10.95
N LEU A 350 -11.62 -51.96 11.91
CA LEU A 350 -11.06 -51.85 13.26
C LEU A 350 -9.84 -52.77 13.39
N LEU A 351 -8.90 -52.41 14.26
CA LEU A 351 -7.85 -53.34 14.71
C LEU A 351 -8.49 -54.53 15.47
N ASN A 352 -7.72 -55.58 15.72
CA ASN A 352 -8.25 -56.73 16.48
C ASN A 352 -8.57 -56.37 17.94
N GLY A 353 -7.72 -55.60 18.61
CA GLY A 353 -7.92 -55.22 20.02
C GLY A 353 -7.85 -56.42 20.98
N SER A 354 -8.16 -56.17 22.25
CA SER A 354 -8.26 -57.20 23.30
C SER A 354 -9.35 -56.82 24.30
N ALA A 355 -9.67 -57.72 25.24
CA ALA A 355 -10.60 -57.36 26.33
C ALA A 355 -10.10 -56.16 27.15
N ALA A 356 -8.79 -56.06 27.40
CA ALA A 356 -8.19 -54.94 28.13
C ALA A 356 -8.07 -53.65 27.29
N SER A 357 -8.12 -53.75 25.96
CA SER A 357 -8.00 -52.60 25.05
C SER A 357 -8.84 -52.83 23.79
N PRO A 358 -10.18 -52.71 23.87
CA PRO A 358 -11.06 -52.87 22.72
C PRO A 358 -10.82 -51.81 21.65
N SER A 359 -10.99 -52.20 20.39
CA SER A 359 -10.70 -51.36 19.22
C SER A 359 -11.74 -50.28 18.97
N LEU A 360 -12.97 -50.51 19.41
CA LEU A 360 -13.99 -49.47 19.53
C LEU A 360 -14.32 -49.33 21.01
N ASN A 361 -14.05 -48.18 21.60
CA ASN A 361 -14.24 -47.92 23.03
C ASN A 361 -14.75 -46.50 23.28
N PHE A 362 -15.15 -46.23 24.51
CA PHE A 362 -15.49 -44.88 24.95
C PHE A 362 -14.24 -44.14 25.43
N LEU A 363 -14.11 -42.86 25.11
CA LEU A 363 -12.93 -42.06 25.48
C LEU A 363 -12.65 -42.07 26.99
N ASN A 364 -13.69 -42.01 27.82
CA ASN A 364 -13.58 -42.05 29.28
C ASN A 364 -13.63 -43.47 29.88
N GLU A 365 -13.86 -44.50 29.07
CA GLU A 365 -13.87 -45.91 29.48
C GLU A 365 -13.18 -46.77 28.42
N SER A 366 -11.87 -46.58 28.24
CA SER A 366 -11.09 -47.20 27.16
C SER A 366 -11.07 -48.73 27.19
N THR A 367 -11.44 -49.32 28.32
CA THR A 367 -11.52 -50.76 28.55
C THR A 367 -12.92 -51.36 28.31
N THR A 368 -13.90 -50.52 27.95
CA THR A 368 -15.29 -50.92 27.66
C THR A 368 -15.55 -50.73 26.18
N GLY A 369 -15.91 -51.80 25.45
CA GLY A 369 -16.01 -51.71 24.00
C GLY A 369 -16.09 -53.03 23.23
N ILE A 370 -15.85 -52.94 21.92
CA ILE A 370 -15.87 -54.05 20.95
C ILE A 370 -14.44 -54.39 20.52
N TYR A 371 -14.13 -55.69 20.46
CA TYR A 371 -12.87 -56.21 19.95
C TYR A 371 -13.08 -57.53 19.19
N ARG A 372 -12.02 -58.06 18.59
CA ARG A 372 -11.96 -59.36 17.92
C ARG A 372 -11.10 -60.31 18.75
N PRO A 373 -11.69 -61.23 19.52
CA PRO A 373 -10.95 -62.21 20.33
C PRO A 373 -10.17 -63.22 19.48
N GLY A 374 -10.65 -63.51 18.28
CA GLY A 374 -10.11 -64.52 17.37
C GLY A 374 -10.70 -64.43 15.96
N ALA A 375 -10.32 -65.36 15.09
CA ALA A 375 -10.88 -65.39 13.74
C ALA A 375 -12.38 -65.72 13.75
N GLY A 376 -13.21 -64.90 13.09
CA GLY A 376 -14.66 -65.09 13.04
C GLY A 376 -15.40 -64.75 14.34
N GLN A 377 -14.74 -64.08 15.30
CA GLN A 377 -15.31 -63.77 16.61
C GLN A 377 -15.52 -62.27 16.79
N PHE A 378 -16.65 -61.92 17.39
CA PHE A 378 -17.01 -60.58 17.82
C PHE A 378 -17.09 -60.57 19.35
N GLY A 379 -16.24 -59.79 20.01
CA GLY A 379 -16.10 -59.75 21.46
C GLY A 379 -16.60 -58.43 22.04
N LEU A 380 -17.30 -58.51 23.17
CA LEU A 380 -17.70 -57.38 23.99
C LEU A 380 -16.90 -57.40 25.30
N SER A 381 -16.24 -56.29 25.61
CA SER A 381 -15.54 -56.09 26.87
C SER A 381 -16.21 -54.99 27.69
N ILE A 382 -16.29 -55.19 29.01
CA ILE A 382 -16.71 -54.17 29.96
C ILE A 382 -15.65 -54.11 31.06
N LEU A 383 -15.10 -52.93 31.33
CA LEU A 383 -14.07 -52.71 32.36
C LEU A 383 -12.88 -53.70 32.23
N GLY A 384 -12.46 -53.99 31.00
CA GLY A 384 -11.28 -54.80 30.72
C GLY A 384 -11.53 -56.31 30.73
N THR A 385 -12.77 -56.74 30.97
CA THR A 385 -13.16 -58.15 31.06
C THR A 385 -14.11 -58.53 29.92
N ASN A 386 -13.84 -59.65 29.26
CA ASN A 386 -14.75 -60.23 28.27
C ASN A 386 -16.12 -60.54 28.91
N ARG A 387 -17.21 -60.13 28.26
CA ARG A 387 -18.58 -60.40 28.71
C ARG A 387 -19.37 -61.24 27.73
N ALA A 388 -19.07 -61.12 26.44
CA ALA A 388 -19.74 -61.87 25.41
C ALA A 388 -18.84 -62.10 24.21
N ILE A 389 -18.89 -63.32 23.68
CA ILE A 389 -18.29 -63.66 22.39
C ILE A 389 -19.39 -64.21 21.49
N LEU A 390 -19.58 -63.57 20.34
CA LEU A 390 -20.38 -64.09 19.25
C LEU A 390 -19.46 -64.67 18.19
N ASP A 391 -19.70 -65.91 17.79
CA ASP A 391 -19.01 -66.57 16.69
C ASP A 391 -19.98 -67.28 15.74
N SER A 392 -19.46 -68.04 14.77
CA SER A 392 -20.29 -68.74 13.79
C SER A 392 -21.18 -69.85 14.38
N THR A 393 -20.92 -70.28 15.62
CA THR A 393 -21.63 -71.38 16.30
C THR A 393 -22.63 -70.89 17.34
N GLY A 394 -22.46 -69.66 17.85
CA GLY A 394 -23.43 -69.07 18.77
C GLY A 394 -22.88 -67.92 19.60
N LEU A 395 -23.63 -67.58 20.65
CA LEU A 395 -23.29 -66.55 21.63
C LEU A 395 -22.90 -67.21 22.95
N ALA A 396 -21.69 -66.93 23.42
CA ALA A 396 -21.23 -67.29 24.76
C ALA A 396 -21.24 -66.04 25.66
N ILE A 397 -21.85 -66.14 26.84
CA ILE A 397 -21.85 -65.09 27.87
C ILE A 397 -20.95 -65.51 29.02
N ASP A 398 -20.00 -64.65 29.39
CA ASP A 398 -19.16 -64.85 30.57
C ASP A 398 -19.80 -64.14 31.78
N GLY A 399 -20.53 -64.92 32.58
CA GLY A 399 -21.32 -64.46 33.72
C GLY A 399 -22.77 -64.96 33.68
N THR A 400 -23.67 -64.28 34.39
CA THR A 400 -25.11 -64.58 34.41
C THR A 400 -25.87 -63.68 33.43
N GLY A 401 -26.67 -64.28 32.53
CA GLY A 401 -27.58 -63.55 31.65
C GLY A 401 -29.03 -63.64 32.12
N THR A 402 -29.75 -62.51 32.12
CA THR A 402 -31.22 -62.48 32.29
C THR A 402 -31.86 -62.34 30.93
N PHE A 403 -32.58 -63.36 30.48
CA PHE A 403 -33.29 -63.35 29.20
C PHE A 403 -34.75 -62.99 29.44
N THR A 404 -35.26 -61.97 28.73
CA THR A 404 -36.63 -61.45 28.91
C THR A 404 -37.70 -62.27 28.16
N SER A 405 -37.29 -63.27 27.37
CA SER A 405 -38.15 -64.17 26.61
C SER A 405 -37.54 -65.56 26.51
N GLY A 406 -38.27 -66.51 25.91
CA GLY A 406 -37.85 -67.92 25.83
C GLY A 406 -36.54 -68.13 25.10
N ILE A 407 -35.63 -68.84 25.75
CA ILE A 407 -34.47 -69.49 25.13
C ILE A 407 -34.97 -70.85 24.65
N SER A 408 -35.14 -71.05 23.35
CA SER A 408 -35.54 -72.34 22.79
C SER A 408 -34.33 -73.02 22.15
N GLY A 409 -33.84 -74.09 22.77
CA GLY A 409 -32.84 -74.99 22.17
C GLY A 409 -31.56 -75.11 22.99
N GLY A 410 -31.34 -76.31 23.55
CA GLY A 410 -30.08 -76.74 24.13
C GLY A 410 -30.29 -77.91 25.11
N THR A 411 -29.72 -79.07 24.78
CA THR A 411 -29.38 -80.10 25.78
C THR A 411 -28.12 -79.58 26.47
N PHE A 412 -28.21 -79.27 27.76
CA PHE A 412 -27.10 -78.77 28.58
C PHE A 412 -25.99 -79.81 28.74
#